data_AF-A0A554LRE7-F1
#
_entry.id   AF-A0A554LRE7-F1
#
_cell.length_a   1.000
_cell.length_b   1.000
_cell.length_c   1.000
_cell.angle_alpha   90.00
_cell.angle_beta   90.00
_cell.angle_gamma   90.00
#
_symmetry.space_group_name_H-M   'P 1'
#
loop_
_entity.id
_entity.type
_entity.pdbx_description
1 polymer ?
#
loop_
_entity_poly.entity_id
_entity_poly.type
_entity_poly.pdbx_seq_one_letter_code
_entity_poly.pdbx_strand_id
1 'polypeptide(L)' 'IDFQTLEDGTVTVRDRDTKKQERFKISELINWFTQKCSP' A
#
# COMPACT_ATOMS: atom_id res chain seq x y z
N ILE A 1 -8.37 6.37 -1.63
CA ILE A 1 -8.75 4.96 -1.91
C ILE A 1 -9.84 5.06 -2.95
N ASP A 2 -9.62 4.44 -4.09
CA ASP A 2 -10.45 4.64 -5.28
C ASP A 2 -11.51 3.54 -5.39
N PHE A 3 -12.57 3.75 -6.18
CA PHE A 3 -13.61 2.73 -6.37
C PHE A 3 -13.07 1.44 -7.01
N GLN A 4 -11.97 1.53 -7.77
CA GLN A 4 -11.23 0.38 -8.31
C GLN A 4 -10.58 -0.53 -7.25
N THR A 5 -10.39 -0.05 -6.02
CA THR A 5 -9.84 -0.89 -4.94
C THR A 5 -10.81 -2.02 -4.57
N LEU A 6 -12.12 -1.82 -4.75
CA LEU A 6 -13.14 -2.83 -4.47
C LEU A 6 -13.15 -3.98 -5.49
N GLU A 7 -12.78 -3.70 -6.75
CA GLU A 7 -12.77 -4.68 -7.84
C GLU A 7 -11.41 -5.40 -7.97
N ASP A 8 -10.31 -4.68 -7.83
CA ASP A 8 -8.95 -5.21 -8.09
C ASP A 8 -8.15 -5.54 -6.83
N GLY A 9 -8.66 -5.15 -5.64
CA GLY A 9 -7.97 -5.39 -4.37
C GLY A 9 -6.57 -4.76 -4.29
N THR A 10 -6.29 -3.74 -5.10
CA THR A 10 -5.02 -3.02 -5.14
C THR A 10 -5.18 -1.60 -4.62
N VAL A 11 -4.18 -1.16 -3.85
CA VAL A 11 -4.09 0.19 -3.30
C VAL A 11 -2.76 0.80 -3.66
N THR A 12 -2.76 2.12 -3.88
CA THR A 12 -1.54 2.87 -4.16
C THR A 12 -1.03 3.48 -2.86
N VAL A 13 0.15 3.06 -2.44
CA VAL A 13 0.86 3.63 -1.29
C VAL A 13 1.77 4.74 -1.78
N ARG A 14 1.62 5.92 -1.20
CA ARG A 14 2.52 7.05 -1.44
C ARG A 14 3.45 7.22 -0.24
N ASP A 15 4.73 7.04 -0.47
CA ASP A 15 5.75 7.28 0.55
C ASP A 15 5.99 8.79 0.69
N ARG A 16 5.80 9.30 1.93
CA ARG A 16 5.88 10.74 2.22
C ARG A 16 7.28 11.29 2.02
N ASP A 17 8.30 10.54 2.41
CA ASP A 17 9.67 11.02 2.49
C ASP A 17 10.34 11.00 1.11
N THR A 18 10.02 9.97 0.30
CA THR A 18 10.59 9.83 -1.06
C THR A 18 9.70 10.36 -2.17
N LYS A 19 8.45 10.74 -1.88
CA LYS A 19 7.39 11.13 -2.84
C LYS A 19 7.06 10.05 -3.88
N LYS A 20 7.55 8.82 -3.71
CA LYS A 20 7.28 7.69 -4.61
C LYS A 20 5.85 7.19 -4.42
N GLN A 21 5.27 6.68 -5.51
CA GLN A 21 3.94 6.08 -5.53
C GLN A 21 4.08 4.68 -6.09
N GLU A 22 3.69 3.68 -5.29
CA GLU A 22 3.79 2.27 -5.67
C GLU A 22 2.43 1.60 -5.42
N ARG A 23 2.02 0.73 -6.34
CA ARG A 23 0.74 0.03 -6.27
C ARG A 23 0.98 -1.37 -5.72
N PHE A 24 0.34 -1.67 -4.60
CA PHE A 24 0.46 -2.95 -3.91
C PHE A 24 -0.91 -3.61 -3.77
N LYS A 25 -0.93 -4.94 -3.68
CA LYS A 25 -2.14 -5.66 -3.30
C LYS A 25 -2.41 -5.45 -1.81
N ILE A 26 -3.69 -5.38 -1.43
CA ILE A 26 -4.11 -5.25 -0.03
C ILE A 26 -3.53 -6.38 0.84
N SER A 27 -3.42 -7.59 0.29
CA SER A 27 -2.82 -8.74 0.95
C SER A 27 -1.35 -8.54 1.33
N GLU A 28 -0.59 -7.79 0.53
CA GLU A 28 0.84 -7.53 0.77
C GLU A 28 1.04 -6.27 1.62
N LEU A 29 0.05 -5.37 1.64
CA LEU A 29 0.08 -4.12 2.40
C LEU A 29 0.29 -4.35 3.90
N ILE A 30 -0.46 -5.30 4.47
CA ILE A 30 -0.39 -5.62 5.91
C ILE A 30 1.02 -6.09 6.27
N ASN A 31 1.59 -6.98 5.46
CA ASN A 31 2.93 -7.50 5.68
C ASN A 31 3.99 -6.39 5.52
N TRP A 32 3.82 -5.51 4.54
CA TRP A 32 4.71 -4.36 4.31
C TRP A 32 4.69 -3.38 5.49
N PHE A 33 3.51 -2.99 5.99
CA PHE A 33 3.40 -2.13 7.17
C PHE A 33 3.92 -2.80 8.44
N THR A 34 3.71 -4.12 8.60
CA THR A 34 4.22 -4.87 9.74
C THR A 34 5.75 -4.91 9.73
N GLN A 35 6.40 -5.12 8.57
CA GLN A 35 7.86 -5.03 8.46
C GLN A 35 8.39 -3.60 8.65
N LYS A 36 7.74 -2.59 8.07
CA LYS A 36 8.22 -1.20 8.14
C LYS A 36 8.05 -0.56 9.52
N CYS A 37 7.01 -0.96 10.26
CA CYS A 37 6.71 -0.45 11.60
C CYS A 37 7.10 -1.41 12.74
N SER A 38 7.76 -2.53 12.43
CA SER A 38 8.35 -3.34 13.50
C SER A 38 9.50 -2.55 14.14
N PRO A 39 9.52 -2.41 15.49
CA PRO A 39 10.60 -1.75 16.22
C PRO A 39 11.93 -2.50 16.14
#